data_AF-A0A3A4WQJ3-F1
#
_entry.id   AF-A0A3A4WQJ3-F1
#
_cell.length_a   1.000
_cell.length_b   1.000
_cell.length_c   1.000
_cell.angle_alpha   90.00
_cell.angle_beta   90.00
_cell.angle_gamma   90.00
#
_symmetry.space_group_name_H-M   'P 1'
#
loop_
_entity.id
_entity.type
_entity.pdbx_description
1 polymer ?
#
loop_
_entity_poly.entity_id
_entity_poly.type
_entity_poly.pdbx_seq_one_letter_code
_entity_poly.pdbx_strand_id
1 'polypeptide(L)' 'MLLFLTNSYLIKSGYDFLAFKDNPGKADIIIVLSGDIAGDRVPKAAELFTAGYADRIMVIGSKIQ' A
#
# COMPACT_ATOMS: atom_id res chain seq x y z
N MET A 1 -22.53 -2.55 21.47
CA MET A 1 -22.29 -3.51 20.36
C MET A 1 -22.63 -2.91 19.00
N LEU A 2 -23.83 -2.34 18.81
CA LEU A 2 -24.25 -1.72 17.54
C LEU A 2 -23.31 -0.58 17.03
N LEU A 3 -22.79 0.25 17.95
CA LEU A 3 -21.84 1.34 17.64
C LEU A 3 -20.49 0.82 17.12
N PHE A 4 -20.00 -0.29 17.66
CA PHE A 4 -18.73 -0.89 17.24
C PHE A 4 -18.84 -1.51 15.84
N LEU A 5 -19.98 -2.12 15.52
CA LEU A 5 -20.24 -2.72 14.21
C LEU A 5 -20.42 -1.67 13.11
N THR A 6 -21.10 -0.57 13.42
CA THR A 6 -21.28 0.55 12.47
C THR A 6 -19.97 1.30 12.24
N ASN A 7 -19.17 1.54 13.28
CA ASN A 7 -17.87 2.22 13.14
C ASN A 7 -16.85 1.38 12.34
N SER A 8 -16.78 0.07 12.58
CA SER A 8 -15.91 -0.84 11.83
C SER A 8 -16.31 -0.95 10.35
N TYR A 9 -17.61 -0.91 10.04
CA TYR A 9 -18.10 -0.89 8.66
C TYR A 9 -17.72 0.41 7.92
N LEU A 10 -17.86 1.57 8.56
CA LEU A 10 -17.49 2.87 7.98
C LEU A 10 -15.99 2.96 7.71
N ILE A 11 -15.14 2.52 8.64
CA ILE A 11 -13.69 2.50 8.45
C ILE A 11 -13.30 1.60 7.28
N LYS A 12 -13.90 0.41 7.17
CA LYS A 12 -13.65 -0.50 6.05
C LYS A 12 -14.08 0.11 4.72
N SER A 13 -15.26 0.72 4.66
CA SER A 13 -15.75 1.37 3.44
C SER A 13 -14.86 2.55 3.02
N GLY A 14 -14.36 3.33 3.97
CA GLY A 14 -13.40 4.41 3.70
C GLY A 14 -12.07 3.89 3.15
N TYR A 15 -11.55 2.79 3.70
CA TYR A 15 -10.36 2.14 3.19
C TYR A 15 -10.54 1.64 1.75
N ASP A 16 -11.65 0.93 1.49
CA ASP A 16 -11.96 0.38 0.17
C ASP A 16 -12.16 1.48 -0.89
N PHE A 17 -12.69 2.65 -0.49
CA PHE A 17 -12.82 3.83 -1.36
C PHE A 17 -11.47 4.49 -1.69
N LEU A 18 -10.57 4.57 -0.70
CA LEU A 18 -9.23 5.16 -0.88
C LEU A 18 -8.27 4.23 -1.63
N ALA A 19 -8.52 2.91 -1.60
CA ALA A 19 -7.73 1.92 -2.30
C ALA A 19 -8.03 1.93 -3.80
N PHE A 20 -7.22 2.65 -4.58
CA PHE A 20 -7.30 2.63 -6.04
C PHE A 20 -6.70 1.32 -6.58
N LYS A 21 -7.50 0.53 -7.31
CA LYS A 21 -7.14 -0.82 -7.80
C LYS A 21 -6.86 -0.84 -9.31
N ASP A 22 -6.05 0.08 -9.81
CA ASP A 22 -5.56 -0.04 -11.18
C ASP A 22 -4.39 -1.02 -11.26
N ASN A 23 -4.22 -1.63 -12.43
CA ASN A 23 -3.04 -2.41 -12.72
C ASN A 23 -1.80 -1.49 -12.69
N PRO A 24 -0.71 -1.90 -12.03
CA PRO A 24 0.49 -1.08 -11.95
C PRO A 24 1.02 -0.81 -13.37
N GLY A 25 1.27 0.46 -13.69
CA GLY A 25 1.94 0.87 -14.91
C GLY A 25 3.46 0.89 -14.74
N LYS A 26 4.21 0.98 -15.86
CA LYS A 26 5.63 1.34 -15.79
C LYS A 26 5.77 2.75 -15.23
N ALA A 27 6.78 2.96 -14.40
CA ALA A 27 7.08 4.25 -13.78
C ALA A 27 8.61 4.42 -13.64
N ASP A 28 9.08 5.65 -13.48
CA ASP A 28 10.51 5.90 -13.24
C ASP A 28 10.93 5.50 -11.81
N ILE A 29 9.99 5.56 -10.86
CA ILE A 29 10.23 5.31 -9.44
C ILE A 29 9.02 4.70 -8.74
N ILE A 30 9.26 3.74 -7.84
CA ILE A 30 8.29 3.25 -6.87
C ILE A 30 8.51 3.97 -5.55
N ILE A 31 7.46 4.61 -5.01
CA ILE A 31 7.50 5.28 -3.70
C ILE A 31 6.70 4.45 -2.70
N VAL A 32 7.36 4.01 -1.63
CA VAL A 32 6.76 3.25 -0.55
C VAL A 32 6.57 4.17 0.66
N LEU A 33 5.32 4.48 0.95
CA LEU A 33 4.94 5.29 2.12
C LEU A 33 4.73 4.40 3.35
N SER A 34 5.17 4.90 4.50
CA SER A 34 4.93 4.31 5.82
C SER A 34 3.45 4.24 6.19
N GLY A 35 3.16 3.71 7.37
CA GLY A 35 1.78 3.50 7.83
C GLY A 35 1.17 2.19 7.31
N ASP A 36 2.03 1.26 6.93
CA ASP A 36 1.63 -0.12 6.71
C ASP A 36 1.66 -0.89 8.03
N ILE A 37 0.48 -1.25 8.52
CA ILE A 37 0.33 -2.02 9.77
C ILE A 37 0.58 -3.51 9.51
N ALA A 38 0.28 -4.00 8.30
CA ALA A 38 0.40 -5.41 7.92
C ALA A 38 1.82 -5.76 7.43
N GLY A 39 2.54 -4.78 6.88
CA GLY A 39 3.92 -4.95 6.40
C GLY A 39 4.03 -5.43 4.94
N ASP A 40 2.93 -5.49 4.20
CA ASP A 40 2.85 -6.00 2.83
C ASP A 40 3.32 -5.01 1.73
N ARG A 41 3.42 -3.70 2.03
CA ARG A 41 3.77 -2.66 1.03
C ARG A 41 5.22 -2.76 0.58
N VAL A 42 6.14 -3.07 1.49
CA VAL A 42 7.56 -3.23 1.14
C VAL A 42 7.78 -4.48 0.27
N PRO A 43 7.26 -5.67 0.64
CA PRO A 43 7.29 -6.85 -0.23
C PRO A 43 6.67 -6.59 -1.61
N LYS A 44 5.50 -5.92 -1.69
CA LYS A 44 4.87 -5.63 -2.98
C LYS A 44 5.70 -4.67 -3.83
N ALA A 45 6.33 -3.66 -3.23
CA ALA A 45 7.24 -2.76 -3.93
C ALA A 45 8.47 -3.51 -4.48
N ALA A 46 9.03 -4.45 -3.70
CA ALA A 46 10.13 -5.30 -4.14
C ALA A 46 9.72 -6.22 -5.31
N GLU A 47 8.52 -6.79 -5.27
CA GLU A 47 7.95 -7.59 -6.37
C GLU A 47 7.84 -6.74 -7.65
N LEU A 48 7.27 -5.54 -7.57
CA LEU A 48 7.11 -4.66 -8.73
C LEU A 48 8.45 -4.21 -9.30
N PHE A 49 9.42 -3.88 -8.44
CA PHE A 49 10.75 -3.50 -8.88
C PHE A 49 11.48 -4.65 -9.58
N THR A 50 11.44 -5.86 -9.01
CA THR A 50 12.08 -7.04 -9.61
C THR A 50 11.41 -7.46 -10.93
N ALA A 51 10.11 -7.23 -11.07
CA ALA A 51 9.39 -7.36 -12.34
C ALA A 51 9.66 -6.21 -13.34
N GLY A 52 10.55 -5.27 -13.00
CA GLY A 52 11.02 -4.20 -13.86
C GLY A 52 10.01 -3.05 -14.04
N TYR A 53 9.04 -2.88 -13.13
CA TYR A 53 8.07 -1.80 -13.25
C TYR A 53 8.68 -0.41 -13.05
N ALA A 54 9.83 -0.32 -12.38
CA ALA A 54 10.61 0.90 -12.24
C ALA A 54 12.10 0.62 -12.05
N ASP A 55 12.94 1.62 -12.33
CA ASP A 55 14.39 1.55 -12.18
C ASP A 55 14.87 1.94 -10.77
N ARG A 56 13.99 2.52 -9.95
CA ARG A 56 14.31 2.96 -8.58
C ARG A 56 13.18 2.69 -7.60
N ILE A 57 13.55 2.45 -6.34
CA ILE A 57 12.61 2.43 -5.19
C ILE A 57 13.05 3.48 -4.17
N MET A 58 12.09 4.25 -3.64
CA MET A 58 12.27 5.10 -2.48
C MET A 58 11.34 4.65 -1.35
N VAL A 59 11.92 4.34 -0.19
CA VAL A 59 11.19 3.90 1.00
C VAL A 59 11.24 5.01 2.05
N ILE A 60 10.07 5.48 2.50
CA ILE A 60 9.95 6.60 3.43
C ILE A 60 9.29 6.12 4.71
N GLY A 61 10.02 6.17 5.83
CA GLY A 61 9.49 5.91 7.16
C GLY A 61 9.06 4.45 7.42
N SER A 62 9.45 3.51 6.56
CA SER A 62 9.22 2.08 6.75
C SER A 62 10.50 1.39 7.22
N LYS A 63 10.37 0.35 8.04
CA LYS A 63 11.52 -0.52 8.39
C LYS A 63 11.82 -1.44 7.21
N ILE A 64 13.05 -1.38 6.72
CA ILE A 64 13.60 -2.39 5.83
C ILE A 64 14.12 -3.50 6.74
N GLN A 65 13.54 -4.69 6.63
CA GLN A 65 14.00 -5.90 7.33
C GLN A 65 14.87 -6.73 6.40
#